data_AF-A0A743TYN6-F1
#
_entry.id   AF-A0A743TYN6-F1
#
_cell.length_a   1.000
_cell.length_b   1.000
_cell.length_c   1.000
_cell.angle_alpha   90.00
_cell.angle_beta   90.00
_cell.angle_gamma   90.00
#
_symmetry.space_group_name_H-M   'P 1'
#
loop_
_entity.id
_entity.type
_entity.pdbx_description
1 polymer ?
#
loop_
_entity_poly.entity_id
_entity_poly.type
_entity_poly.pdbx_seq_one_letter_code
_entity_poly.pdbx_strand_id
1 'polypeptide(L)' 'MAKYTAKDIKDILDSAGDRSGFAFDKFGPYFANAERLKAMRNKFAQMLEYDTEHQVKRIAEHTQKSVESWFSSLAEIYGI' A
#
# COMPACT_ATOMS: atom_id res chain seq x y z
N MET A 1 1.55 -14.70 -17.25
CA MET A 1 0.98 -14.13 -16.00
C MET A 1 0.47 -12.73 -16.27
N ALA A 2 -0.71 -12.38 -15.76
CA ALA A 2 -1.15 -10.99 -15.74
C ALA A 2 -0.23 -10.18 -14.81
N LYS A 3 0.21 -9.02 -15.27
CA LYS A 3 0.95 -8.05 -14.44
C LYS A 3 -0.07 -7.16 -13.74
N TYR A 4 0.17 -6.85 -12.47
CA TYR A 4 -0.65 -5.88 -11.77
C TYR A 4 -0.33 -4.48 -12.29
N THR A 5 -1.36 -3.68 -12.52
CA THR A 5 -1.20 -2.24 -12.73
C THR A 5 -1.05 -1.54 -11.39
N ALA A 6 -0.56 -0.29 -11.40
CA ALA A 6 -0.49 0.52 -10.19
C ALA A 6 -1.87 0.72 -9.54
N LYS A 7 -2.94 0.79 -10.36
CA LYS A 7 -4.31 0.91 -9.87
C LYS A 7 -4.73 -0.35 -9.12
N ASP A 8 -4.55 -1.53 -9.72
CA ASP A 8 -4.94 -2.80 -9.09
C ASP A 8 -4.27 -2.97 -7.72
N ILE A 9 -2.99 -2.60 -7.61
CA ILE A 9 -2.27 -2.67 -6.34
C ILE A 9 -2.87 -1.68 -5.35
N LYS A 10 -3.10 -0.42 -5.73
CA LYS A 10 -3.69 0.58 -4.84
C LYS A 10 -5.05 0.14 -4.30
N ASP A 11 -5.91 -0.44 -5.13
CA ASP A 11 -7.22 -0.96 -4.72
C ASP A 11 -7.09 -2.11 -3.69
N ILE A 12 -6.11 -3.01 -3.88
CA ILE A 12 -5.79 -4.07 -2.91
C ILE A 12 -5.28 -3.48 -1.58
N LEU A 13 -4.44 -2.45 -1.65
CA LEU A 13 -3.87 -1.81 -0.48
C LEU A 13 -4.91 -1.02 0.30
N ASP A 14 -5.80 -0.28 -0.37
CA ASP A 14 -6.92 0.40 0.28
C ASP A 14 -7.83 -0.59 1.01
N SER A 15 -8.13 -1.73 0.39
CA SER A 15 -8.87 -2.82 1.03
C SER A 15 -8.15 -3.37 2.28
N ALA A 16 -6.81 -3.43 2.27
CA ALA A 16 -6.03 -3.84 3.43
C ALA A 16 -6.04 -2.77 4.54
N GLY A 17 -6.00 -1.49 4.17
CA GLY A 17 -6.21 -0.37 5.07
C GLY A 17 -7.59 -0.41 5.73
N ASP A 18 -8.66 -0.68 4.98
CA ASP A 18 -10.01 -0.76 5.53
C ASP A 18 -10.16 -1.91 6.54
N ARG A 19 -9.51 -3.03 6.26
CA ARG A 19 -9.48 -4.20 7.15
C ARG A 19 -8.68 -3.99 8.43
N SER A 20 -7.85 -2.95 8.53
CA SER A 20 -7.13 -2.63 9.77
C SER A 20 -8.02 -1.98 10.82
N GLY A 21 -9.23 -1.54 10.45
CA GLY A 21 -10.16 -0.85 11.33
C GLY A 21 -9.86 0.64 11.52
N PHE A 22 -8.83 1.16 10.84
CA PHE A 22 -8.48 2.57 10.85
C PHE A 22 -8.88 3.25 9.53
N ALA A 23 -9.53 4.40 9.62
CA ALA A 23 -9.82 5.26 8.49
C ALA A 23 -8.77 6.37 8.40
N PHE A 24 -8.41 6.76 7.18
CA PHE A 24 -7.66 7.99 6.98
C PHE A 24 -8.57 9.18 7.24
N ASP A 25 -8.15 10.08 8.12
CA ASP A 25 -8.83 11.33 8.41
C ASP A 25 -7.79 12.44 8.65
N LYS A 26 -7.92 13.54 7.91
CA LYS A 26 -7.01 14.70 8.01
C LYS A 26 -7.06 15.37 9.38
N PHE A 27 -8.19 15.27 10.06
CA PHE A 27 -8.37 15.77 11.44
C PHE A 27 -8.37 14.64 12.46
N GLY A 28 -8.21 13.40 11.99
CA GLY A 28 -8.16 12.22 12.82
C GLY A 28 -6.88 12.14 13.63
N PRO A 29 -6.83 11.27 14.64
CA PRO A 29 -5.65 11.10 15.45
C PRO A 29 -4.50 10.50 14.62
N TYR A 30 -3.29 11.04 14.79
CA TYR A 30 -2.05 10.61 14.12
C TYR A 30 -1.90 9.08 14.10
N PHE A 31 -2.13 8.41 15.24
CA PHE A 31 -1.94 6.96 15.36
C PHE A 31 -2.87 6.16 14.42
N ALA A 32 -4.09 6.63 14.16
CA ALA A 32 -5.03 5.92 13.28
C ALA A 32 -4.56 5.96 11.83
N ASN A 33 -4.15 7.14 11.35
CA ASN A 33 -3.58 7.32 10.02
C ASN A 33 -2.29 6.49 9.86
N ALA A 34 -1.43 6.50 10.89
CA ALA A 34 -0.18 5.74 10.89
C ALA A 34 -0.42 4.21 10.86
N GLU A 35 -1.34 3.68 11.67
CA GLU A 35 -1.66 2.25 11.67
C GLU A 35 -2.34 1.81 10.38
N ARG A 36 -3.18 2.66 9.76
CA ARG A 36 -3.70 2.38 8.42
C ARG A 36 -2.58 2.30 7.38
N LEU A 37 -1.70 3.29 7.32
CA LEU A 37 -0.60 3.32 6.35
C LEU A 37 0.33 2.11 6.55
N LYS A 38 0.60 1.73 7.80
CA LYS A 38 1.37 0.55 8.16
C LYS A 38 0.71 -0.75 7.66
N ALA A 39 -0.61 -0.91 7.83
CA ALA A 39 -1.32 -2.07 7.31
C ALA A 39 -1.20 -2.19 5.78
N MET A 40 -1.32 -1.06 5.07
CA MET A 40 -1.14 -1.00 3.63
C MET A 40 0.32 -1.38 3.24
N ARG A 41 1.33 -0.78 3.88
CA ARG A 41 2.76 -1.10 3.62
C ARG A 41 3.08 -2.57 3.87
N ASN A 42 2.56 -3.15 4.96
CA ASN A 42 2.75 -4.57 5.26
C ASN A 42 2.13 -5.46 4.17
N LYS A 43 0.93 -5.11 3.68
CA LYS A 43 0.31 -5.86 2.58
C LYS A 43 1.13 -5.79 1.30
N PHE A 44 1.68 -4.61 0.99
CA PHE A 44 2.54 -4.45 -0.19
C PHE A 44 3.82 -5.29 -0.08
N ALA A 45 4.47 -5.31 1.08
CA ALA A 45 5.64 -6.15 1.33
C ALA A 45 5.32 -7.65 1.10
N GLN A 46 4.21 -8.14 1.64
CA GLN A 46 3.76 -9.53 1.41
C GLN A 46 3.54 -9.85 -0.08
N MET A 47 3.07 -8.89 -0.88
CA MET A 47 2.89 -9.10 -2.32
C MET A 47 4.25 -9.23 -3.03
N LEU A 48 5.24 -8.42 -2.64
CA LEU A 48 6.60 -8.48 -3.20
C LEU A 48 7.35 -9.75 -2.77
N GLU A 49 7.19 -10.17 -1.52
CA GLU A 49 7.71 -11.43 -1.00
C GLU A 49 7.13 -12.60 -1.79
N TYR A 50 5.81 -12.65 -1.98
CA TYR A 50 5.16 -13.71 -2.75
C TYR A 50 5.67 -13.79 -4.20
N ASP A 51 5.78 -12.65 -4.89
CA ASP A 51 6.33 -12.57 -6.25
C ASP A 51 7.79 -13.08 -6.30
N THR A 52 8.57 -12.77 -5.27
CA THR A 52 9.98 -13.20 -5.15
C THR A 52 10.10 -14.70 -4.88
N GLU A 53 9.37 -15.22 -3.90
CA GLU A 53 9.35 -16.65 -3.53
C GLU A 53 8.93 -17.54 -4.70
N HIS A 54 7.93 -17.10 -5.46
CA HIS A 54 7.39 -17.88 -6.58
C HIS A 54 8.09 -17.57 -7.92
N GLN A 55 9.08 -16.68 -7.92
CA GLN A 55 9.79 -16.17 -9.12
C GLN A 55 8.83 -15.64 -10.20
N VAL A 56 7.68 -15.13 -9.76
CA VAL A 56 6.67 -14.57 -10.64
C VAL A 56 6.74 -13.06 -10.54
N LYS A 57 7.48 -12.40 -11.42
CA LYS A 57 7.53 -10.93 -11.47
C LYS A 57 6.18 -10.34 -11.95
N ARG A 58 5.13 -10.36 -11.11
CA ARG A 58 3.79 -9.80 -11.42
C ARG A 58 3.77 -8.30 -11.25
N ILE A 59 4.59 -7.77 -10.35
CA ILE A 59 4.71 -6.33 -10.08
C ILE A 59 6.01 -5.80 -10.70
N ALA A 60 5.88 -4.96 -11.72
CA ALA A 60 7.04 -4.35 -12.37
C ALA A 60 7.67 -3.24 -11.49
N GLU A 61 8.98 -3.04 -11.59
CA GLU A 61 9.71 -2.05 -10.78
C GLU A 61 9.15 -0.62 -10.87
N HIS A 62 8.77 -0.16 -12.06
CA HIS A 62 8.14 1.16 -12.23
C HIS A 62 6.79 1.25 -11.50
N THR A 63 6.07 0.12 -11.39
CA THR A 63 4.82 0.05 -10.63
C THR A 63 5.11 0.11 -9.13
N GLN A 64 6.16 -0.57 -8.65
CA GLN A 64 6.59 -0.48 -7.26
C GLN A 64 6.90 0.97 -6.86
N LYS A 65 7.71 1.67 -7.66
CA LYS A 65 8.02 3.09 -7.45
C LYS A 65 6.77 3.99 -7.42
N SER A 66 5.79 3.71 -8.29
CA SER A 66 4.52 4.45 -8.31
C SER A 66 3.70 4.25 -7.02
N VAL A 67 3.71 3.05 -6.46
CA VAL A 67 3.04 2.72 -5.19
C VAL A 67 3.79 3.34 -4.01
N GLU A 68 5.12 3.29 -4.00
CA GLU A 68 5.94 3.94 -2.96
C GLU A 68 5.75 5.45 -2.92
N SER A 69 5.76 6.10 -4.09
CA SER A 69 5.47 7.53 -4.18
C SER A 69 4.08 7.86 -3.66
N TRP A 70 3.10 6.99 -3.91
CA TRP A 70 1.75 7.16 -3.38
C TRP A 70 1.70 7.03 -1.86
N PHE A 71 2.45 6.10 -1.25
CA PHE A 71 2.58 6.04 0.20
C PHE A 71 3.17 7.31 0.80
N SER A 72 4.16 7.92 0.16
CA SER A 72 4.72 9.19 0.60
C SER A 72 3.70 10.32 0.52
N SER A 73 2.89 10.37 -0.56
CA SER A 73 1.81 11.35 -0.67
C SER A 73 0.72 11.17 0.40
N LEU A 74 0.35 9.92 0.73
CA LEU A 74 -0.59 9.65 1.83
C LEU A 74 -0.01 10.13 3.16
N ALA A 75 1.27 9.85 3.41
CA ALA A 75 1.94 10.28 4.62
C ALA A 75 1.93 11.82 4.77
N GLU A 76 2.24 12.54 3.70
CA GLU A 76 2.19 14.00 3.66
C GLU A 76 0.76 14.55 3.87
N ILE A 77 -0.23 14.00 3.17
CA ILE A 77 -1.64 14.44 3.25
C ILE A 77 -2.19 14.30 4.68
N TYR A 78 -1.83 13.20 5.36
CA TYR A 78 -2.36 12.84 6.68
C TYR A 78 -1.41 13.19 7.83
N GLY A 79 -0.28 13.84 7.54
CA GLY A 79 0.68 14.34 8.54
C GLY A 79 1.34 13.22 9.35
N ILE A 80 1.64 12.08 8.74
CA ILE A 80 2.26 10.90 9.37
C ILE A 80 3.68 10.61 8.93
#